data_AF-W7TAZ1-F1
#
_entry.id   AF-W7TAZ1-F1
#
_cell.length_a   1.000
_cell.length_b   1.000
_cell.length_c   1.000
_cell.angle_alpha   90.00
_cell.angle_beta   90.00
_cell.angle_gamma   90.00
#
_symmetry.space_group_name_H-M   'P 1'
#
loop_
_entity.id
_entity.type
_entity.pdbx_description
1 polymer ?
#
loop_
_entity_poly.entity_id
_entity_poly.type
_entity_poly.pdbx_seq_one_letter_code
_entity_poly.pdbx_strand_id
1 'polypeptide(L)'
;MAFVCIGSDKEKYNSMMSNTDITHEHAIVGNLLPTSTYTRGTKNMAAQPRVLNYDSLPDHVKHCEYAVRGELYRAATERVAAGKEVIFTNVGNPHGLGQKPITFIRQVFALVSAPFLLEHPDVHRIFPRDVIARAKAYMKAAPGGIGAYSDSKGLPIVRQEFADFLQRRDGFGSDIDKIFLTNGASEAVRLGLTAMLRGPQDGILVPIPQYPLYSAAIELLSGSMVGYYLHEESGWSLDFEELERAVRDAKRQGVRVRGMVFINPGNPTGQCLSRQDLEGLVKFAYKHKLVLMADEVYQDNIYQTVRPFVSARHVALSMGSPYAQGLELATFHTASKGVYGECGFRGGVMELLNFDERVADELYKLASINLSPNVPGQVILGLMVNGPRPGDESYAQYAREKQDLLDSLRRRARAITDAFNSCEGIVCQETEGAMYSFPKITLPPAAMAAAKAAGKSPDVFYCLKLLETTGISTVPGSGFKQRDGTFHFRTTILPPESKFQDIIQRFLAFHSAFMAEYKGSTGRGTDSRDVKRAEQQESEVNWMIPAHRPDMPKSYYRSDSGRTGRDVTCFASLQYVLFSIIIDTFDLPLSLR
;
A
#
# COMPACT_ATOMS: atom_id res chain seq x y z
N MET A 1 -20.22 -57.28 -12.65
CA MET A 1 -19.60 -58.60 -12.87
C MET A 1 -18.11 -58.37 -13.05
N ALA A 2 -17.16 -58.88 -12.27
CA ALA A 2 -17.18 -59.72 -11.08
C ALA A 2 -16.00 -59.31 -10.17
N PHE A 3 -16.27 -59.29 -8.87
CA PHE A 3 -15.34 -59.06 -7.77
C PHE A 3 -14.43 -60.27 -7.53
N VAL A 4 -13.23 -60.03 -6.97
CA VAL A 4 -12.72 -60.86 -5.87
C VAL A 4 -12.04 -59.95 -4.83
N CYS A 5 -12.67 -59.85 -3.66
CA CYS A 5 -12.09 -59.35 -2.41
C CYS A 5 -11.45 -60.51 -1.65
N ILE A 6 -10.24 -60.29 -1.12
CA ILE A 6 -9.66 -60.95 0.07
C ILE A 6 -8.77 -59.86 0.66
N GLY A 7 -8.85 -59.40 1.91
CA GLY A 7 -9.30 -59.97 3.16
C GLY A 7 -8.30 -59.43 4.18
N SER A 8 -8.79 -58.70 5.18
CA SER A 8 -8.02 -58.11 6.27
C SER A 8 -7.33 -59.16 7.12
N ASP A 9 -6.05 -58.97 7.46
CA ASP A 9 -5.45 -59.61 8.64
C ASP A 9 -4.49 -58.65 9.36
N LYS A 10 -4.97 -58.17 10.51
CA LYS A 10 -4.16 -57.53 11.56
C LYS A 10 -3.59 -58.66 12.41
N GLU A 11 -2.36 -59.07 12.15
CA GLU A 11 -1.41 -59.66 13.12
C GLU A 11 -0.22 -60.26 12.35
N LYS A 12 0.91 -59.55 12.34
CA LYS A 12 2.29 -60.08 12.15
C LYS A 12 3.26 -58.93 11.90
N TYR A 13 3.64 -58.22 12.96
CA TYR A 13 4.91 -57.50 13.01
C TYR A 13 5.38 -57.45 14.46
N ASN A 14 5.69 -58.63 15.00
CA ASN A 14 6.62 -58.79 16.12
C ASN A 14 7.23 -60.19 16.05
N SER A 15 8.54 -60.24 16.23
CA SER A 15 9.45 -61.39 16.27
C SER A 15 10.16 -61.78 14.97
N MET A 16 11.44 -62.15 15.18
CA MET A 16 12.46 -62.64 14.24
C MET A 16 13.22 -61.57 13.45
N MET A 17 14.30 -61.05 14.05
CA MET A 17 15.64 -61.57 13.75
C MET A 17 16.64 -61.08 14.81
N SER A 18 17.03 -62.02 15.68
CA SER A 18 18.26 -62.02 16.48
C SER A 18 19.21 -63.04 15.87
N ASN A 19 20.47 -62.66 15.66
CA ASN A 19 21.71 -63.45 15.84
C ASN A 19 22.88 -62.60 15.29
N THR A 20 23.69 -61.99 16.16
CA THR A 20 24.99 -62.47 16.70
C THR A 20 26.10 -62.47 15.64
N ASP A 21 27.29 -61.88 15.80
CA ASP A 21 28.21 -62.02 16.94
C ASP A 21 29.43 -61.03 16.88
N ILE A 22 29.95 -60.64 18.08
CA ILE A 22 31.39 -60.61 18.53
C ILE A 22 32.36 -59.56 17.91
N THR A 23 33.25 -58.79 18.58
CA THR A 23 33.74 -58.57 19.98
C THR A 23 34.73 -57.39 20.09
N HIS A 24 34.86 -56.81 21.31
CA HIS A 24 36.01 -56.17 22.02
C HIS A 24 36.78 -54.97 21.39
N GLU A 25 37.13 -53.88 22.11
CA GLU A 25 37.92 -53.78 23.35
C GLU A 25 37.59 -52.56 24.25
N HIS A 26 37.96 -52.70 25.54
CA HIS A 26 37.83 -51.77 26.67
C HIS A 26 38.97 -50.73 26.76
N ALA A 27 38.67 -49.56 27.35
CA ALA A 27 39.58 -48.91 28.31
C ALA A 27 38.80 -48.09 29.35
N ILE A 28 39.21 -48.24 30.61
CA ILE A 28 38.53 -47.93 31.88
C ILE A 28 39.08 -46.62 32.49
N VAL A 29 38.26 -45.93 33.30
CA VAL A 29 38.51 -45.28 34.64
C VAL A 29 37.43 -44.18 34.77
N GLY A 30 36.40 -44.18 35.62
CA GLY A 30 36.26 -44.65 37.00
C GLY A 30 36.44 -43.47 37.96
N ASN A 31 35.35 -42.83 38.42
CA ASN A 31 35.13 -42.47 39.85
C ASN A 31 33.95 -41.52 40.13
N LEU A 32 33.03 -42.05 40.95
CA LEU A 32 32.45 -41.48 42.19
C LEU A 32 31.70 -40.13 42.13
N LEU A 33 30.37 -40.23 42.10
CA LEU A 33 29.44 -39.17 42.54
C LEU A 33 29.41 -39.11 44.09
N PRO A 34 29.50 -37.92 44.72
CA PRO A 34 28.99 -37.73 46.06
C PRO A 34 27.52 -37.29 46.02
N THR A 35 26.67 -38.03 46.70
CA THR A 35 25.33 -37.59 47.10
C THR A 35 25.44 -36.41 48.05
N SER A 36 24.99 -35.21 47.65
CA SER A 36 24.64 -34.15 48.60
C SER A 36 23.28 -33.54 48.26
N THR A 37 22.41 -33.62 49.24
CA THR A 37 21.07 -33.05 49.36
C THR A 37 21.02 -31.58 48.92
N TYR A 38 20.34 -31.27 47.83
CA TYR A 38 19.93 -29.91 47.50
C TYR A 38 18.58 -29.60 48.13
N THR A 39 18.60 -28.70 49.09
CA THR A 39 17.45 -28.01 49.66
C THR A 39 16.60 -27.37 48.56
N ARG A 40 15.27 -27.61 48.61
CA ARG A 40 14.27 -26.93 47.77
C ARG A 40 14.28 -25.43 48.07
N GLY A 41 15.09 -24.68 47.34
CA GLY A 41 14.87 -23.26 47.12
C GLY A 41 13.90 -23.10 45.96
N THR A 42 12.69 -22.61 46.23
CA THR A 42 11.79 -22.08 45.20
C THR A 42 12.40 -20.82 44.60
N LYS A 43 13.40 -20.97 43.73
CA LYS A 43 13.78 -19.91 42.81
C LYS A 43 12.65 -19.80 41.80
N ASN A 44 11.84 -18.74 41.95
CA ASN A 44 11.12 -18.17 40.82
C ASN A 44 12.15 -17.99 39.70
N MET A 45 12.16 -18.91 38.73
CA MET A 45 12.87 -18.67 37.48
C MET A 45 12.13 -17.51 36.82
N ALA A 46 12.60 -16.29 37.08
CA ALA A 46 12.26 -15.15 36.27
C ALA A 46 12.48 -15.59 34.82
N ALA A 47 11.42 -15.56 34.01
CA ALA A 47 11.49 -15.94 32.61
C ALA A 47 12.70 -15.21 32.01
N GLN A 48 13.62 -15.95 31.36
CA GLN A 48 14.78 -15.31 30.76
C GLN A 48 14.29 -14.19 29.84
N PRO A 49 14.85 -12.97 29.95
CA PRO A 49 14.42 -11.85 29.12
C PRO A 49 14.61 -12.24 27.66
N ARG A 50 13.58 -12.00 26.84
CA ARG A 50 13.65 -12.32 25.41
C ARG A 50 14.78 -11.53 24.77
N VAL A 51 15.62 -12.21 23.99
CA VAL A 51 16.73 -11.61 23.23
C VAL A 51 16.20 -10.52 22.29
N LEU A 52 15.09 -10.80 21.61
CA LEU A 52 14.33 -9.80 20.85
C LEU A 52 13.11 -9.37 21.67
N ASN A 53 13.13 -8.12 22.11
CA ASN A 53 12.05 -7.41 22.79
C ASN A 53 11.94 -5.98 22.23
N TYR A 54 10.91 -5.23 22.65
CA TYR A 54 10.68 -3.87 22.15
C TYR A 54 11.89 -2.95 22.33
N ASP A 55 12.56 -3.01 23.49
CA ASP A 55 13.71 -2.15 23.80
C ASP A 55 14.93 -2.47 22.92
N SER A 56 15.05 -3.72 22.46
CA SER A 56 16.11 -4.17 21.53
C SER A 56 15.83 -3.90 20.05
N LEU A 57 14.61 -3.45 19.68
CA LEU A 57 14.31 -3.10 18.29
C LEU A 57 15.08 -1.84 17.89
N PRO A 58 15.57 -1.75 16.63
CA PRO A 58 16.13 -0.51 16.12
C PRO A 58 15.12 0.64 16.18
N ASP A 59 15.58 1.85 16.50
CA ASP A 59 14.71 3.03 16.66
C ASP A 59 13.91 3.34 15.39
N HIS A 60 14.54 3.25 14.22
CA HIS A 60 13.86 3.46 12.93
C HIS A 60 12.72 2.45 12.67
N VAL A 61 12.79 1.24 13.25
CA VAL A 61 11.67 0.28 13.16
C VAL A 61 10.54 0.67 14.11
N LYS A 62 10.87 1.18 15.30
CA LYS A 62 9.88 1.63 16.30
C LYS A 62 9.14 2.89 15.86
N HIS A 63 9.83 3.81 15.18
CA HIS A 63 9.26 5.08 14.69
C HIS A 63 8.57 4.96 13.32
N CYS A 64 8.80 3.87 12.59
CA CYS A 64 8.16 3.65 11.30
C CYS A 64 6.63 3.47 11.45
N GLU A 65 5.87 4.48 11.03
CA GLU A 65 4.41 4.45 11.05
C GLU A 65 3.81 4.36 9.64
N TYR A 66 2.77 3.53 9.50
CA TYR A 66 1.99 3.39 8.27
C TYR A 66 0.48 3.49 8.54
N ALA A 67 -0.02 4.72 8.62
CA ALA A 67 -1.36 5.02 9.13
C ALA A 67 -2.53 4.38 8.36
N VAL A 68 -2.35 4.03 7.07
CA VAL A 68 -3.40 3.37 6.25
C VAL A 68 -3.88 2.05 6.86
N ARG A 69 -3.05 1.39 7.69
CA ARG A 69 -3.39 0.18 8.45
C ARG A 69 -3.23 0.36 9.98
N GLY A 70 -3.39 1.59 10.46
CA GLY A 70 -3.24 1.94 11.87
C GLY A 70 -4.47 1.60 12.73
N GLU A 71 -4.68 2.41 13.77
CA GLU A 71 -5.74 2.19 14.77
C GLU A 71 -7.14 2.02 14.16
N LEU A 72 -7.54 2.91 13.24
CA LEU A 72 -8.88 2.84 12.65
C LEU A 72 -9.13 1.52 11.89
N TYR A 73 -8.10 0.99 11.24
CA TYR A 73 -8.18 -0.30 10.55
C TYR A 73 -8.33 -1.46 11.53
N ARG A 74 -7.66 -1.42 12.68
CA ARG A 74 -7.82 -2.41 13.75
C ARG A 74 -9.22 -2.37 14.33
N ALA A 75 -9.73 -1.18 14.66
CA ALA A 75 -11.09 -0.99 15.14
C ALA A 75 -12.12 -1.51 14.12
N ALA A 76 -11.92 -1.25 12.83
CA ALA A 76 -12.76 -1.77 11.76
C ALA A 76 -12.71 -3.31 11.68
N THR A 77 -11.54 -3.90 11.82
CA THR A 77 -11.36 -5.37 11.79
C THR A 77 -12.01 -6.05 12.99
N GLU A 78 -11.88 -5.48 14.19
CA GLU A 78 -12.56 -5.95 15.40
C GLU A 78 -14.09 -5.87 15.25
N ARG A 79 -14.58 -4.82 14.59
CA ARG A 79 -16.01 -4.65 14.29
C ARG A 79 -16.52 -5.75 13.34
N VAL A 80 -15.74 -6.10 12.31
CA VAL A 80 -16.04 -7.24 11.41
C VAL A 80 -16.01 -8.55 12.19
N ALA A 81 -15.01 -8.76 13.06
CA ALA A 81 -14.94 -9.96 13.91
C ALA A 81 -16.14 -10.08 14.86
N ALA A 82 -16.75 -8.96 15.26
CA ALA A 82 -18.00 -8.90 16.02
C ALA A 82 -19.27 -9.07 15.16
N GLY A 83 -19.14 -9.45 13.88
CA GLY A 83 -20.27 -9.70 12.97
C GLY A 83 -20.99 -8.44 12.48
N LYS A 84 -20.40 -7.26 12.64
CA LYS A 84 -20.99 -5.99 12.20
C LYS A 84 -20.48 -5.60 10.81
N GLU A 85 -21.35 -4.96 10.03
CA GLU A 85 -20.98 -4.43 8.71
C GLU A 85 -19.91 -3.34 8.83
N VAL A 86 -18.92 -3.40 7.93
CA VAL A 86 -17.92 -2.35 7.71
C VAL A 86 -17.76 -2.09 6.23
N ILE A 87 -17.75 -0.82 5.86
CA ILE A 87 -17.47 -0.34 4.52
C ILE A 87 -16.04 0.19 4.52
N PHE A 88 -15.10 -0.61 4.02
CA PHE A 88 -13.68 -0.27 3.97
C PHE A 88 -13.39 0.78 2.89
N THR A 89 -13.50 2.07 3.24
CA THR A 89 -13.10 3.18 2.37
C THR A 89 -11.67 3.66 2.63
N ASN A 90 -10.92 2.93 3.46
CA ASN A 90 -9.59 3.27 3.94
C ASN A 90 -8.46 2.83 2.99
N VAL A 91 -8.69 1.92 2.03
CA VAL A 91 -7.65 1.40 1.12
C VAL A 91 -8.10 1.49 -0.33
N GLY A 92 -7.20 1.91 -1.22
CA GLY A 92 -7.40 1.82 -2.67
C GLY A 92 -7.19 0.40 -3.19
N ASN A 93 -8.18 -0.48 -2.94
CA ASN A 93 -8.18 -1.88 -3.35
C ASN A 93 -9.40 -2.16 -4.26
N PRO A 94 -9.33 -1.87 -5.57
CA PRO A 94 -10.52 -1.84 -6.43
C PRO A 94 -11.31 -3.15 -6.45
N HIS A 95 -10.66 -4.30 -6.67
CA HIS A 95 -11.34 -5.60 -6.69
C HIS A 95 -11.90 -6.00 -5.32
N GLY A 96 -11.24 -5.61 -4.23
CA GLY A 96 -11.76 -5.80 -2.87
C GLY A 96 -13.04 -5.02 -2.58
N LEU A 97 -13.35 -4.01 -3.40
CA LEU A 97 -14.56 -3.18 -3.31
C LEU A 97 -15.52 -3.42 -4.48
N GLY A 98 -15.36 -4.54 -5.21
CA GLY A 98 -16.33 -4.99 -6.21
C GLY A 98 -16.10 -4.44 -7.62
N GLN A 99 -14.98 -3.77 -7.90
CA GLN A 99 -14.58 -3.53 -9.29
C GLN A 99 -14.38 -4.87 -9.99
N LYS A 100 -14.97 -5.02 -11.19
CA LYS A 100 -14.77 -6.20 -12.02
C LYS A 100 -13.39 -6.13 -12.70
N PRO A 101 -12.66 -7.26 -12.78
CA PRO A 101 -11.41 -7.29 -13.53
C PRO A 101 -11.66 -7.17 -15.03
N ILE A 102 -10.67 -6.63 -15.75
CA ILE A 102 -10.71 -6.53 -17.22
C ILE A 102 -10.59 -7.93 -17.84
N THR A 103 -11.52 -8.27 -18.73
CA THR A 103 -11.66 -9.64 -19.26
C THR A 103 -10.41 -10.07 -20.04
N PHE A 104 -9.89 -9.20 -20.91
CA PHE A 104 -8.68 -9.47 -21.69
C PHE A 104 -7.49 -9.87 -20.81
N ILE A 105 -7.27 -9.14 -19.71
CA ILE A 105 -6.16 -9.40 -18.78
C ILE A 105 -6.31 -10.78 -18.15
N ARG A 106 -7.53 -11.12 -17.70
CA ARG A 106 -7.82 -12.42 -17.07
C ARG A 106 -7.71 -13.58 -18.04
N GLN A 107 -8.15 -13.39 -19.28
CA GLN A 107 -8.06 -14.41 -20.32
C GLN A 107 -6.62 -14.72 -20.69
N VAL A 108 -5.78 -13.70 -20.92
CA VAL A 108 -4.35 -13.94 -21.19
C VAL A 108 -3.68 -14.56 -19.98
N PHE A 109 -3.96 -14.04 -18.77
CA PHE A 109 -3.38 -14.56 -17.54
C PHE A 109 -3.73 -16.04 -17.30
N ALA A 110 -4.97 -16.45 -17.59
CA ALA A 110 -5.40 -17.84 -17.49
C ALA A 110 -4.57 -18.75 -18.41
N LEU A 111 -4.37 -18.34 -19.66
CA LEU A 111 -3.58 -19.12 -20.63
C LEU A 111 -2.09 -19.22 -20.27
N VAL A 112 -1.47 -18.16 -19.73
CA VAL A 112 -0.07 -18.25 -19.28
C VAL A 112 0.11 -19.02 -17.97
N SER A 113 -0.94 -19.07 -17.13
CA SER A 113 -0.95 -19.84 -15.88
C SER A 113 -1.22 -21.32 -16.11
N ALA A 114 -2.04 -21.64 -17.12
CA ALA A 114 -2.40 -22.99 -17.51
C ALA A 114 -2.09 -23.21 -19.01
N PRO A 115 -0.80 -23.26 -19.40
CA PRO A 115 -0.39 -23.27 -20.82
C PRO A 115 -0.87 -24.51 -21.59
N PHE A 116 -1.24 -25.60 -20.92
CA PHE A 116 -1.86 -26.76 -21.57
C PHE A 116 -3.19 -26.41 -22.26
N LEU A 117 -3.85 -25.32 -21.87
CA LEU A 117 -5.06 -24.83 -22.55
C LEU A 117 -4.77 -24.30 -23.96
N LEU A 118 -3.53 -23.88 -24.26
CA LEU A 118 -3.15 -23.39 -25.59
C LEU A 118 -3.20 -24.50 -26.65
N GLU A 119 -3.08 -25.76 -26.23
CA GLU A 119 -3.12 -26.94 -27.09
C GLU A 119 -4.50 -27.61 -27.09
N HIS A 120 -5.46 -27.10 -26.32
CA HIS A 120 -6.81 -27.67 -26.26
C HIS A 120 -7.53 -27.48 -27.62
N PRO A 121 -8.20 -28.51 -28.17
CA PRO A 121 -8.86 -28.42 -29.49
C PRO A 121 -9.86 -27.27 -29.61
N ASP A 122 -10.56 -26.96 -28.52
CA ASP A 122 -11.55 -25.87 -28.47
C ASP A 122 -10.97 -24.51 -28.03
N VAL A 123 -9.65 -24.34 -27.92
CA VAL A 123 -9.05 -23.07 -27.42
C VAL A 123 -9.55 -21.85 -28.19
N HIS A 124 -9.68 -21.96 -29.52
CA HIS A 124 -10.18 -20.90 -30.40
C HIS A 124 -11.69 -20.64 -30.29
N ARG A 125 -12.43 -21.52 -29.61
CA ARG A 125 -13.86 -21.32 -29.30
C ARG A 125 -14.03 -20.63 -27.95
N ILE A 126 -13.06 -20.77 -27.04
CA ILE A 126 -13.12 -20.26 -25.67
C ILE A 126 -12.44 -18.89 -25.56
N PHE A 127 -11.31 -18.70 -26.25
CA PHE A 127 -10.50 -17.49 -26.17
C PHE A 127 -10.38 -16.78 -27.53
N PRO A 128 -10.41 -15.44 -27.55
CA PRO A 128 -10.13 -14.65 -28.74
C PRO A 128 -8.72 -14.92 -29.31
N ARG A 129 -8.54 -14.75 -30.62
CA ARG A 129 -7.27 -15.01 -31.30
C ARG A 129 -6.12 -14.14 -30.79
N ASP A 130 -6.38 -12.87 -30.53
CA ASP A 130 -5.40 -11.91 -30.01
C ASP A 130 -4.99 -12.24 -28.56
N VAL A 131 -5.91 -12.77 -27.75
CA VAL A 131 -5.60 -13.31 -26.42
C VAL A 131 -4.65 -14.51 -26.51
N ILE A 132 -4.97 -15.48 -27.37
CA ILE A 132 -4.13 -16.68 -27.58
C ILE A 132 -2.75 -16.27 -28.09
N ALA A 133 -2.69 -15.36 -29.07
CA ALA A 133 -1.44 -14.85 -29.63
C ALA A 133 -0.60 -14.16 -28.54
N ARG A 134 -1.23 -13.36 -27.67
CA ARG A 134 -0.53 -12.69 -26.57
C ARG A 134 0.02 -13.69 -25.55
N ALA A 135 -0.76 -14.70 -25.16
CA ALA A 135 -0.30 -15.73 -24.25
C ALA A 135 0.90 -16.51 -24.83
N LYS A 136 0.84 -16.89 -26.12
CA LYS A 136 1.96 -17.55 -26.82
C LYS A 136 3.22 -16.67 -26.86
N ALA A 137 3.08 -15.36 -27.05
CA ALA A 137 4.21 -14.43 -27.03
C ALA A 137 4.91 -14.41 -25.66
N TYR A 138 4.16 -14.35 -24.56
CA TYR A 138 4.73 -14.42 -23.21
C TYR A 138 5.38 -15.77 -22.91
N MET A 139 4.74 -16.88 -23.28
CA MET A 139 5.31 -18.21 -23.07
C MET A 139 6.63 -18.40 -23.83
N LYS A 140 6.74 -17.83 -25.03
CA LYS A 140 8.00 -17.83 -25.79
C LYS A 140 9.08 -16.97 -25.13
N ALA A 141 8.70 -15.83 -24.55
CA ALA A 141 9.61 -14.88 -23.93
C ALA A 141 10.04 -15.24 -22.49
N ALA A 142 9.34 -16.17 -21.84
CA ALA A 142 9.67 -16.68 -20.51
C ALA A 142 9.96 -18.20 -20.59
N PRO A 143 11.20 -18.61 -20.93
CA PRO A 143 11.60 -20.01 -20.86
C PRO A 143 11.38 -20.56 -19.44
N GLY A 144 10.62 -21.65 -19.30
CA GLY A 144 10.18 -22.17 -17.99
C GLY A 144 8.83 -21.61 -17.51
N GLY A 145 8.17 -20.78 -18.32
CA GLY A 145 6.86 -20.20 -18.04
C GLY A 145 6.91 -19.18 -16.90
N ILE A 146 5.73 -18.82 -16.37
CA ILE A 146 5.61 -17.81 -15.31
C ILE A 146 6.04 -18.30 -13.91
N GLY A 147 6.54 -19.52 -13.80
CA GLY A 147 7.05 -20.11 -12.55
C GLY A 147 8.56 -20.00 -12.38
N ALA A 148 9.31 -19.69 -13.44
CA ALA A 148 10.76 -19.50 -13.38
C ALA A 148 11.13 -18.08 -12.94
N TYR A 149 12.35 -17.90 -12.44
CA TYR A 149 12.93 -16.57 -12.27
C TYR A 149 13.13 -15.90 -13.64
N SER A 150 12.87 -14.59 -13.70
CA SER A 150 13.26 -13.77 -14.85
C SER A 150 14.61 -13.11 -14.61
N ASP A 151 15.06 -12.29 -15.56
CA ASP A 151 16.13 -11.32 -15.28
C ASP A 151 15.75 -10.43 -14.08
N SER A 152 16.75 -9.92 -13.34
CA SER A 152 16.55 -9.09 -12.15
C SER A 152 15.94 -7.72 -12.45
N LYS A 153 16.08 -7.18 -13.68
CA LYS A 153 15.30 -6.03 -14.16
C LYS A 153 13.90 -6.44 -14.63
N GLY A 154 13.65 -7.73 -14.79
CA GLY A 154 12.40 -8.30 -15.29
C GLY A 154 12.47 -8.74 -16.76
N LEU A 155 11.41 -9.43 -17.19
CA LEU A 155 11.22 -10.00 -18.51
C LEU A 155 11.51 -8.95 -19.61
N PRO A 156 12.46 -9.21 -20.53
CA PRO A 156 12.80 -8.29 -21.60
C PRO A 156 11.60 -7.86 -22.45
N ILE A 157 10.67 -8.78 -22.75
CA ILE A 157 9.45 -8.46 -23.50
C ILE A 157 8.61 -7.39 -22.80
N VAL A 158 8.44 -7.47 -21.48
CA VAL A 158 7.64 -6.50 -20.71
C VAL A 158 8.38 -5.16 -20.58
N ARG A 159 9.71 -5.19 -20.41
CA ARG A 159 10.52 -3.96 -20.43
C ARG A 159 10.40 -3.23 -21.78
N GLN A 160 10.43 -3.97 -22.89
CA GLN A 160 10.20 -3.41 -24.22
C GLN A 160 8.78 -2.86 -24.38
N GLU A 161 7.75 -3.60 -23.93
CA GLU A 161 6.36 -3.12 -23.98
C GLU A 161 6.17 -1.82 -23.18
N PHE A 162 6.88 -1.66 -22.06
CA PHE A 162 6.90 -0.43 -21.27
C PHE A 162 7.64 0.71 -21.99
N ALA A 163 8.81 0.44 -22.60
CA ALA A 163 9.52 1.42 -23.42
C ALA A 163 8.65 1.93 -24.59
N ASP A 164 7.97 1.01 -25.28
CA ASP A 164 7.07 1.37 -26.38
C ASP A 164 5.84 2.15 -25.87
N PHE A 165 5.36 1.85 -24.66
CA PHE A 165 4.30 2.61 -24.02
C PHE A 165 4.74 4.06 -23.73
N LEU A 166 5.95 4.26 -23.23
CA LEU A 166 6.51 5.61 -23.04
C LEU A 166 6.66 6.34 -24.38
N GLN A 167 7.12 5.67 -25.44
CA GLN A 167 7.18 6.26 -26.78
C GLN A 167 5.80 6.67 -27.31
N ARG A 168 4.77 5.82 -27.13
CA ARG A 168 3.39 6.12 -27.56
C ARG A 168 2.77 7.25 -26.76
N ARG A 169 2.99 7.29 -25.44
CA ARG A 169 2.42 8.27 -24.52
C ARG A 169 3.11 9.63 -24.62
N ASP A 170 4.44 9.64 -24.62
CA ASP A 170 5.24 10.85 -24.48
C ASP A 170 5.81 11.36 -25.79
N GLY A 171 5.87 10.54 -26.84
CA GLY A 171 6.59 10.85 -28.08
C GLY A 171 8.10 10.61 -28.01
N PHE A 172 8.62 10.12 -26.87
CA PHE A 172 10.04 9.87 -26.66
C PHE A 172 10.30 8.45 -26.14
N GLY A 173 11.16 7.71 -26.81
CA GLY A 173 11.52 6.34 -26.45
C GLY A 173 12.36 6.29 -25.18
N SER A 174 12.38 5.12 -24.53
CA SER A 174 13.25 4.81 -23.39
C SER A 174 14.06 3.57 -23.70
N ASP A 175 15.27 3.49 -23.15
CA ASP A 175 16.10 2.30 -23.24
C ASP A 175 15.58 1.25 -22.26
N ILE A 176 15.41 0.01 -22.73
CA ILE A 176 14.94 -1.11 -21.93
C ILE A 176 15.84 -1.39 -20.73
N ASP A 177 17.13 -1.03 -20.80
CA ASP A 177 18.07 -1.26 -19.72
C ASP A 177 17.94 -0.23 -18.58
N LYS A 178 17.15 0.82 -18.80
CA LYS A 178 16.76 1.82 -17.79
C LYS A 178 15.45 1.48 -17.10
N ILE A 179 14.81 0.38 -17.46
CA ILE A 179 13.51 -0.04 -16.94
C ILE A 179 13.69 -1.23 -15.98
N PHE A 180 13.21 -1.05 -14.75
CA PHE A 180 13.22 -2.05 -13.69
C PHE A 180 11.79 -2.44 -13.34
N LEU A 181 11.41 -3.67 -13.65
CA LEU A 181 10.15 -4.23 -13.14
C LEU A 181 10.30 -4.55 -11.65
N THR A 182 9.22 -4.44 -10.90
CA THR A 182 9.22 -4.53 -9.43
C THR A 182 7.93 -5.16 -8.89
N ASN A 183 7.93 -5.61 -7.62
CA ASN A 183 6.74 -6.12 -6.95
C ASN A 183 5.80 -4.97 -6.50
N GLY A 184 5.29 -4.23 -7.50
CA GLY A 184 4.49 -3.02 -7.34
C GLY A 184 5.39 -1.79 -7.14
N ALA A 185 4.82 -0.60 -7.34
CA ALA A 185 5.55 0.66 -7.19
C ALA A 185 6.18 0.85 -5.80
N SER A 186 5.67 0.18 -4.77
CA SER A 186 6.26 0.24 -3.42
C SER A 186 7.70 -0.26 -3.36
N GLU A 187 8.03 -1.32 -4.09
CA GLU A 187 9.42 -1.81 -4.15
C GLU A 187 10.29 -0.86 -4.97
N ALA A 188 9.77 -0.34 -6.09
CA ALA A 188 10.46 0.66 -6.90
C ALA A 188 10.84 1.92 -6.10
N VAL A 189 9.89 2.48 -5.34
CA VAL A 189 10.13 3.63 -4.46
C VAL A 189 11.23 3.32 -3.44
N ARG A 190 11.15 2.17 -2.77
CA ARG A 190 12.17 1.77 -1.78
C ARG A 190 13.55 1.62 -2.41
N LEU A 191 13.62 1.05 -3.61
CA LEU A 191 14.86 0.88 -4.35
C LEU A 191 15.49 2.25 -4.70
N GLY A 192 14.69 3.19 -5.22
CA GLY A 192 15.15 4.56 -5.48
C GLY A 192 15.59 5.32 -4.22
N LEU A 193 14.84 5.20 -3.11
CA LEU A 193 15.22 5.80 -1.83
C LEU A 193 16.53 5.22 -1.27
N THR A 194 16.73 3.91 -1.38
CA THR A 194 17.95 3.22 -0.91
C THR A 194 19.19 3.75 -1.63
N ALA A 195 19.09 4.09 -2.91
CA ALA A 195 20.21 4.66 -3.67
C ALA A 195 20.55 6.11 -3.27
N MET A 196 19.61 6.85 -2.66
CA MET A 196 19.79 8.27 -2.33
C MET A 196 20.18 8.53 -0.88
N LEU A 197 19.66 7.73 0.06
CA LEU A 197 19.77 7.96 1.50
C LEU A 197 20.99 7.24 2.10
N ARG A 198 21.97 7.99 2.60
CA ARG A 198 23.16 7.44 3.29
C ARG A 198 23.05 7.46 4.82
N GLY A 199 22.01 8.11 5.35
CA GLY A 199 21.81 8.33 6.78
C GLY A 199 20.98 9.60 7.06
N PRO A 200 20.89 10.04 8.32
CA PRO A 200 19.93 11.06 8.73
C PRO A 200 20.22 12.45 8.17
N GLN A 201 21.45 12.71 7.70
CA GLN A 201 21.80 13.97 7.05
C GLN A 201 21.33 14.05 5.60
N ASP A 202 20.91 12.96 4.97
CA ASP A 202 20.28 12.99 3.65
C ASP A 202 18.76 13.03 3.81
N GLY A 203 18.11 13.91 3.02
CA GLY A 203 16.67 14.06 3.07
C GLY A 203 15.99 14.06 1.71
N ILE A 204 14.68 13.78 1.74
CA ILE A 204 13.80 13.76 0.57
C ILE A 204 12.68 14.76 0.80
N LEU A 205 12.44 15.62 -0.20
CA LEU A 205 11.26 16.48 -0.21
C LEU A 205 10.01 15.65 -0.48
N VAL A 206 9.01 15.75 0.40
CA VAL A 206 7.77 14.97 0.36
C VAL A 206 6.56 15.90 0.52
N PRO A 207 5.50 15.77 -0.31
CA PRO A 207 4.34 16.65 -0.21
C PRO A 207 3.61 16.47 1.12
N ILE A 208 2.93 17.51 1.59
CA ILE A 208 2.02 17.44 2.73
C ILE A 208 0.66 17.96 2.27
N PRO A 209 -0.38 17.10 2.29
CA PRO A 209 -0.40 15.69 2.71
C PRO A 209 0.37 14.75 1.77
N GLN A 210 0.83 13.59 2.28
CA GLN A 210 1.57 12.56 1.52
C GLN A 210 0.90 11.19 1.52
N TYR A 211 1.24 10.34 0.54
CA TYR A 211 1.07 8.90 0.67
C TYR A 211 2.07 8.30 1.68
N PRO A 212 1.63 7.69 2.81
CA PRO A 212 2.50 7.34 3.94
C PRO A 212 3.59 6.29 3.69
N LEU A 213 3.64 5.71 2.49
CA LEU A 213 4.77 4.88 2.08
C LEU A 213 6.08 5.67 2.14
N TYR A 214 6.09 6.94 1.72
CA TYR A 214 7.31 7.74 1.65
C TYR A 214 7.88 8.01 3.04
N SER A 215 7.07 8.51 3.98
CA SER A 215 7.54 8.71 5.36
C SER A 215 8.04 7.42 6.00
N ALA A 216 7.31 6.31 5.83
CA ALA A 216 7.69 5.02 6.40
C ALA A 216 9.01 4.50 5.81
N ALA A 217 9.17 4.57 4.49
CA ALA A 217 10.38 4.10 3.81
C ALA A 217 11.60 4.97 4.11
N ILE A 218 11.43 6.29 4.20
CA ILE A 218 12.52 7.21 4.58
C ILE A 218 12.96 6.93 6.02
N GLU A 219 12.03 6.76 6.96
CA GLU A 219 12.34 6.43 8.36
C GLU A 219 13.09 5.10 8.46
N LEU A 220 12.61 4.04 7.79
CA LEU A 220 13.27 2.72 7.78
C LEU A 220 14.70 2.76 7.22
N LEU A 221 14.98 3.68 6.30
CA LEU A 221 16.29 3.91 5.73
C LEU A 221 17.13 4.92 6.53
N SER A 222 16.64 5.33 7.71
CA SER A 222 17.27 6.32 8.59
C SER A 222 17.55 7.65 7.90
N GLY A 223 16.73 8.04 6.92
CA GLY A 223 16.81 9.34 6.23
C GLY A 223 15.91 10.40 6.86
N SER A 224 16.03 11.64 6.38
CA SER A 224 15.20 12.77 6.83
C SER A 224 14.06 13.08 5.86
N MET A 225 12.82 13.07 6.36
CA MET A 225 11.68 13.55 5.57
C MET A 225 11.59 15.08 5.66
N VAL A 226 11.68 15.76 4.53
CA VAL A 226 11.52 17.22 4.42
C VAL A 226 10.13 17.52 3.82
N GLY A 227 9.19 17.91 4.67
CA GLY A 227 7.82 18.21 4.23
C GLY A 227 7.73 19.54 3.49
N TYR A 228 7.02 19.57 2.36
CA TYR A 228 6.56 20.80 1.70
C TYR A 228 5.03 20.79 1.60
N TYR A 229 4.37 21.88 1.95
CA TYR A 229 2.91 21.93 1.95
C TYR A 229 2.34 22.19 0.56
N LEU A 230 1.34 21.40 0.17
CA LEU A 230 0.48 21.73 -0.96
C LEU A 230 -0.46 22.87 -0.58
N HIS A 231 -0.92 23.63 -1.58
CA HIS A 231 -1.82 24.75 -1.38
C HIS A 231 -3.27 24.31 -1.59
N GLU A 232 -3.94 23.99 -0.47
CA GLU A 232 -5.30 23.44 -0.46
C GLU A 232 -6.31 24.35 -1.18
N GLU A 233 -6.26 25.65 -0.90
CA GLU A 233 -7.18 26.66 -1.42
C GLU A 233 -7.06 26.82 -2.95
N SER A 234 -5.95 26.39 -3.54
CA SER A 234 -5.71 26.35 -4.99
C SER A 234 -5.82 24.93 -5.56
N GLY A 235 -6.69 24.09 -4.98
CA GLY A 235 -6.93 22.73 -5.48
C GLY A 235 -5.75 21.79 -5.24
N TRP A 236 -5.03 21.96 -4.12
CA TRP A 236 -3.83 21.19 -3.79
C TRP A 236 -2.67 21.37 -4.80
N SER A 237 -2.57 22.56 -5.40
CA SER A 237 -1.47 22.91 -6.30
C SER A 237 -0.13 22.95 -5.57
N LEU A 238 0.94 23.00 -6.36
CA LEU A 238 2.28 23.27 -5.83
C LEU A 238 2.42 24.74 -5.45
N ASP A 239 3.28 24.99 -4.48
CA ASP A 239 3.77 26.31 -4.11
C ASP A 239 5.31 26.26 -4.13
N PHE A 240 5.91 27.00 -5.07
CA PHE A 240 7.36 27.02 -5.25
C PHE A 240 8.07 27.86 -4.18
N GLU A 241 7.42 28.83 -3.57
CA GLU A 241 7.99 29.57 -2.44
C GLU A 241 8.08 28.66 -1.22
N GLU A 242 7.06 27.84 -1.00
CA GLU A 242 7.02 26.81 0.02
C GLU A 242 8.08 25.71 -0.20
N LEU A 243 8.28 25.27 -1.44
CA LEU A 243 9.39 24.35 -1.79
C LEU A 243 10.76 24.96 -1.48
N GLU A 244 10.97 26.23 -1.86
CA GLU A 244 12.20 26.95 -1.54
C GLU A 244 12.40 27.12 -0.02
N ARG A 245 11.32 27.37 0.74
CA ARG A 245 11.34 27.38 2.22
C ARG A 245 11.78 26.03 2.76
N ALA A 246 11.17 24.94 2.32
CA ALA A 246 11.48 23.59 2.79
C ALA A 246 12.96 23.22 2.57
N VAL A 247 13.53 23.56 1.42
CA VAL A 247 14.97 23.36 1.14
C VAL A 247 15.85 24.22 2.07
N ARG A 248 15.51 25.50 2.25
CA ARG A 248 16.26 26.39 3.16
C ARG A 248 16.23 25.88 4.59
N ASP A 249 15.09 25.39 5.05
CA ASP A 249 14.89 24.91 6.42
C ASP A 249 15.67 23.62 6.67
N ALA A 250 15.60 22.66 5.73
CA ALA A 250 16.40 21.44 5.77
C ALA A 250 17.91 21.76 5.83
N LYS A 251 18.38 22.69 5.00
CA LYS A 251 19.78 23.13 5.01
C LYS A 251 20.19 23.73 6.36
N ARG A 252 19.34 24.54 6.99
CA ARG A 252 19.60 25.11 8.33
C ARG A 252 19.68 24.02 9.41
N GLN A 253 18.94 22.94 9.25
CA GLN A 253 18.96 21.78 10.14
C GLN A 253 20.11 20.79 9.84
N GLY A 254 21.00 21.12 8.89
CA GLY A 254 22.10 20.25 8.51
C GLY A 254 21.69 19.07 7.62
N VAL A 255 20.47 19.08 7.08
CA VAL A 255 19.96 18.05 6.16
C VAL A 255 20.22 18.48 4.72
N ARG A 256 20.94 17.64 3.98
CA ARG A 256 21.13 17.75 2.54
C ARG A 256 19.96 17.06 1.82
N VAL A 257 19.13 17.85 1.16
CA VAL A 257 18.08 17.30 0.29
C VAL A 257 18.76 16.64 -0.94
N ARG A 258 18.43 15.38 -1.21
CA ARG A 258 19.00 14.56 -2.30
C ARG A 258 18.00 14.30 -3.43
N GLY A 259 16.72 14.32 -3.11
CA GLY A 259 15.66 14.11 -4.06
C GLY A 259 14.34 14.71 -3.61
N MET A 260 13.37 14.71 -4.51
CA MET A 260 12.03 15.21 -4.29
C MET A 260 11.03 14.25 -4.92
N VAL A 261 10.03 13.83 -4.14
CA VAL A 261 8.86 13.16 -4.70
C VAL A 261 7.74 14.15 -4.93
N PHE A 262 7.05 13.99 -6.06
CA PHE A 262 5.70 14.50 -6.26
C PHE A 262 4.80 13.32 -6.67
N ILE A 263 3.50 13.41 -6.35
CA ILE A 263 2.51 12.36 -6.61
C ILE A 263 1.46 12.94 -7.54
N ASN A 264 1.31 12.39 -8.75
CA ASN A 264 0.45 12.95 -9.78
C ASN A 264 -0.19 11.86 -10.67
N PRO A 265 -1.53 11.73 -10.68
CA PRO A 265 -2.50 12.36 -9.78
C PRO A 265 -2.25 12.07 -8.29
N GLY A 266 -2.60 13.01 -7.43
CA GLY A 266 -2.20 12.99 -6.02
C GLY A 266 -2.98 12.01 -5.14
N ASN A 267 -2.28 11.48 -4.13
CA ASN A 267 -2.84 10.68 -3.03
C ASN A 267 -2.32 11.27 -1.71
N PRO A 268 -3.20 11.76 -0.82
CA PRO A 268 -4.65 11.51 -0.76
C PRO A 268 -5.56 12.48 -1.52
N THR A 269 -4.99 13.51 -2.13
CA THR A 269 -5.69 14.75 -2.51
C THR A 269 -6.47 14.72 -3.82
N GLY A 270 -6.16 13.79 -4.73
CA GLY A 270 -6.92 13.60 -5.97
C GLY A 270 -6.70 14.66 -7.05
N GLN A 271 -5.82 15.64 -6.84
CA GLN A 271 -5.49 16.67 -7.84
C GLN A 271 -4.63 16.12 -8.98
N CYS A 272 -4.72 16.75 -10.15
CA CYS A 272 -3.87 16.52 -11.30
C CYS A 272 -3.03 17.77 -11.57
N LEU A 273 -1.70 17.64 -11.54
CA LEU A 273 -0.80 18.77 -11.80
C LEU A 273 -0.90 19.25 -13.25
N SER A 274 -0.84 20.56 -13.46
CA SER A 274 -0.79 21.15 -14.79
C SER A 274 0.58 20.96 -15.45
N ARG A 275 0.65 21.15 -16.77
CA ARG A 275 1.93 21.19 -17.48
C ARG A 275 2.84 22.29 -16.90
N GLN A 276 2.29 23.45 -16.53
CA GLN A 276 3.06 24.53 -15.92
C GLN A 276 3.65 24.13 -14.56
N ASP A 277 2.87 23.43 -13.73
CA ASP A 277 3.36 22.90 -12.45
C ASP A 277 4.54 21.94 -12.66
N LEU A 278 4.42 21.03 -13.63
CA LEU A 278 5.47 20.07 -13.98
C LEU A 278 6.73 20.75 -14.54
N GLU A 279 6.58 21.78 -15.39
CA GLU A 279 7.72 22.58 -15.87
C GLU A 279 8.41 23.30 -14.71
N GLY A 280 7.65 23.82 -13.75
CA GLY A 280 8.17 24.42 -12.53
C GLY A 280 8.94 23.40 -11.69
N LEU A 281 8.41 22.19 -11.51
CA LEU A 281 9.10 21.10 -10.79
C LEU A 281 10.42 20.71 -11.46
N VAL A 282 10.42 20.55 -12.78
CA VAL A 282 11.64 20.25 -13.56
C VAL A 282 12.69 21.33 -13.35
N LYS A 283 12.31 22.61 -13.46
CA LYS A 283 13.21 23.75 -13.20
C LYS A 283 13.74 23.76 -11.78
N PHE A 284 12.86 23.52 -10.80
CA PHE A 284 13.21 23.49 -9.38
C PHE A 284 14.19 22.36 -9.06
N ALA A 285 13.88 21.13 -9.46
CA ALA A 285 14.73 19.97 -9.22
C ALA A 285 16.10 20.12 -9.89
N TYR A 286 16.14 20.62 -11.13
CA TYR A 286 17.39 20.91 -11.83
C TYR A 286 18.23 21.98 -11.13
N LYS A 287 17.61 23.11 -10.75
CA LYS A 287 18.28 24.22 -10.01
C LYS A 287 18.92 23.74 -8.71
N HIS A 288 18.22 22.90 -7.96
CA HIS A 288 18.66 22.42 -6.65
C HIS A 288 19.45 21.10 -6.71
N LYS A 289 19.68 20.55 -7.91
CA LYS A 289 20.38 19.27 -8.14
C LYS A 289 19.76 18.13 -7.35
N LEU A 290 18.45 17.99 -7.50
CA LEU A 290 17.64 16.97 -6.84
C LEU A 290 17.22 15.91 -7.85
N VAL A 291 17.32 14.64 -7.45
CA VAL A 291 16.64 13.56 -8.17
C VAL A 291 15.14 13.77 -8.06
N LEU A 292 14.45 13.86 -9.20
CA LEU A 292 13.01 13.96 -9.25
C LEU A 292 12.39 12.56 -9.24
N MET A 293 11.46 12.32 -8.32
CA MET A 293 10.73 11.06 -8.16
C MET A 293 9.27 11.29 -8.57
N ALA A 294 8.90 10.80 -9.76
CA ALA A 294 7.56 10.95 -10.31
C ALA A 294 6.69 9.73 -9.97
N ASP A 295 5.86 9.86 -8.94
CA ASP A 295 4.86 8.84 -8.60
C ASP A 295 3.60 9.03 -9.44
N GLU A 296 3.57 8.37 -10.61
CA GLU A 296 2.54 8.49 -11.64
C GLU A 296 1.64 7.23 -11.70
N VAL A 297 1.42 6.60 -10.55
CA VAL A 297 0.63 5.36 -10.45
C VAL A 297 -0.84 5.53 -10.81
N TYR A 298 -1.37 6.75 -10.75
CA TYR A 298 -2.78 7.08 -11.03
C TYR A 298 -3.02 7.67 -12.42
N GLN A 299 -2.06 7.59 -13.35
CA GLN A 299 -2.14 8.29 -14.65
C GLN A 299 -3.37 7.96 -15.53
N ASP A 300 -3.97 6.79 -15.35
CA ASP A 300 -5.20 6.37 -16.05
C ASP A 300 -6.51 6.73 -15.30
N ASN A 301 -6.41 7.34 -14.12
CA ASN A 301 -7.55 7.78 -13.33
C ASN A 301 -7.67 9.31 -13.41
N ILE A 302 -8.19 9.82 -14.53
CA ILE A 302 -8.45 11.25 -14.73
C ILE A 302 -9.94 11.45 -15.00
N TYR A 303 -10.59 12.26 -14.18
CA TYR A 303 -12.04 12.43 -14.17
C TYR A 303 -12.50 13.74 -14.78
N GLN A 304 -11.65 14.75 -14.88
CA GLN A 304 -11.98 15.99 -15.58
C GLN A 304 -11.45 15.97 -17.03
N THR A 305 -12.00 16.84 -17.87
CA THR A 305 -11.69 16.94 -19.31
C THR A 305 -10.80 18.13 -19.66
N VAL A 306 -10.55 19.03 -18.71
CA VAL A 306 -9.84 20.30 -18.91
C VAL A 306 -8.32 20.14 -18.89
N ARG A 307 -7.81 19.21 -18.09
CA ARG A 307 -6.39 18.99 -17.82
C ARG A 307 -6.06 17.49 -17.93
N PRO A 308 -5.72 16.97 -19.12
CA PRO A 308 -5.31 15.57 -19.23
C PRO A 308 -4.07 15.30 -18.38
N PHE A 309 -3.84 14.03 -18.06
CA PHE A 309 -2.56 13.61 -17.48
C PHE A 309 -1.42 13.97 -18.43
N VAL A 310 -0.35 14.55 -17.89
CA VAL A 310 0.92 14.78 -18.57
C VAL A 310 2.01 14.21 -17.69
N SER A 311 2.90 13.39 -18.26
CA SER A 311 4.01 12.83 -17.51
C SER A 311 5.12 13.87 -17.30
N ALA A 312 5.78 13.85 -16.14
CA ALA A 312 6.96 14.68 -15.90
C ALA A 312 8.10 14.34 -16.87
N ARG A 313 8.19 13.07 -17.29
CA ARG A 313 9.13 12.62 -18.30
C ARG A 313 8.93 13.32 -19.64
N HIS A 314 7.69 13.35 -20.14
CA HIS A 314 7.34 14.08 -21.36
C HIS A 314 7.71 15.57 -21.23
N VAL A 315 7.39 16.19 -20.09
CA VAL A 315 7.69 17.62 -19.86
C VAL A 315 9.20 17.86 -19.86
N ALA A 316 9.98 17.09 -19.09
CA ALA A 316 11.43 17.25 -19.00
C ALA A 316 12.12 17.11 -20.37
N LEU A 317 11.73 16.11 -21.16
CA LEU A 317 12.27 15.88 -22.50
C LEU A 317 11.84 16.97 -23.49
N SER A 318 10.58 17.41 -23.43
CA SER A 318 10.04 18.45 -24.31
C SER A 318 10.65 19.83 -24.05
N MET A 319 11.12 20.09 -22.83
CA MET A 319 11.79 21.35 -22.48
C MET A 319 13.20 21.47 -23.08
N GLY A 320 13.77 20.39 -23.61
CA GLY A 320 15.10 20.39 -24.22
C GLY A 320 16.23 20.69 -23.23
N SER A 321 17.39 21.08 -23.75
CA SER A 321 18.56 21.40 -22.93
C SER A 321 18.32 22.67 -22.09
N PRO A 322 18.75 22.70 -20.80
CA PRO A 322 19.57 21.69 -20.14
C PRO A 322 18.78 20.56 -19.45
N TYR A 323 17.45 20.65 -19.38
CA TYR A 323 16.63 19.77 -18.56
C TYR A 323 16.58 18.33 -19.10
N ALA A 324 16.36 18.18 -20.40
CA ALA A 324 16.22 16.87 -21.05
C ALA A 324 17.45 15.96 -20.87
N GLN A 325 18.64 16.54 -20.69
CA GLN A 325 19.91 15.83 -20.57
C GLN A 325 20.47 15.82 -19.14
N GLY A 326 20.03 16.76 -18.30
CA GLY A 326 20.67 17.02 -17.00
C GLY A 326 19.77 16.81 -15.79
N LEU A 327 18.47 16.56 -15.96
CA LEU A 327 17.59 16.21 -14.86
C LEU A 327 17.59 14.68 -14.63
N GLU A 328 18.01 14.26 -13.46
CA GLU A 328 17.83 12.88 -12.98
C GLU A 328 16.37 12.67 -12.57
N LEU A 329 15.66 11.79 -13.27
CA LEU A 329 14.23 11.53 -13.05
C LEU A 329 13.95 10.02 -12.94
N ALA A 330 13.36 9.59 -11.83
CA ALA A 330 12.85 8.25 -11.64
C ALA A 330 11.31 8.26 -11.73
N THR A 331 10.74 7.56 -12.71
CA THR A 331 9.28 7.47 -12.89
C THR A 331 8.75 6.14 -12.39
N PHE A 332 7.69 6.17 -11.57
CA PHE A 332 7.05 4.99 -11.00
C PHE A 332 5.67 4.74 -11.59
N HIS A 333 5.39 3.48 -11.92
CA HIS A 333 4.04 3.07 -12.34
C HIS A 333 3.68 1.65 -11.85
N THR A 334 2.40 1.28 -11.91
CA THR A 334 1.92 0.00 -11.36
C THR A 334 0.59 -0.46 -11.97
N ALA A 335 0.42 -1.78 -12.06
CA ALA A 335 -0.85 -2.43 -12.38
C ALA A 335 -1.89 -2.39 -11.24
N SER A 336 -1.51 -1.90 -10.05
CA SER A 336 -2.35 -1.92 -8.86
C SER A 336 -3.49 -0.89 -8.86
N LYS A 337 -3.47 0.07 -9.78
CA LYS A 337 -4.37 1.23 -9.81
C LYS A 337 -5.00 1.35 -11.21
N GLY A 338 -5.56 2.51 -11.54
CA GLY A 338 -6.27 2.66 -12.81
C GLY A 338 -7.59 1.89 -12.87
N VAL A 339 -8.06 1.71 -14.09
CA VAL A 339 -9.21 0.84 -14.43
C VAL A 339 -8.86 -0.65 -14.37
N TYR A 340 -7.60 -1.00 -14.09
CA TYR A 340 -7.13 -2.39 -14.00
C TYR A 340 -7.29 -2.94 -12.58
N GLY A 341 -6.81 -2.22 -11.57
CA GLY A 341 -7.06 -2.55 -10.16
C GLY A 341 -6.39 -3.85 -9.66
N GLU A 342 -5.31 -4.28 -10.31
CA GLU A 342 -4.68 -5.59 -10.12
C GLU A 342 -3.71 -5.65 -8.92
N CYS A 343 -4.14 -5.10 -7.77
CA CYS A 343 -3.33 -4.93 -6.55
C CYS A 343 -2.64 -6.19 -6.05
N GLY A 344 -3.27 -7.36 -6.21
CA GLY A 344 -2.79 -8.63 -5.69
C GLY A 344 -1.61 -9.22 -6.47
N PHE A 345 -1.49 -8.89 -7.76
CA PHE A 345 -0.41 -9.39 -8.62
C PHE A 345 0.91 -8.66 -8.42
N ARG A 346 0.89 -7.49 -7.76
CA ARG A 346 2.11 -6.72 -7.44
C ARG A 346 2.94 -6.40 -8.70
N GLY A 347 2.30 -6.01 -9.81
CA GLY A 347 3.02 -5.52 -11.00
C GLY A 347 3.43 -4.05 -10.85
N GLY A 348 4.72 -3.74 -10.95
CA GLY A 348 5.26 -2.38 -10.83
C GLY A 348 6.48 -2.15 -11.71
N VAL A 349 6.86 -0.88 -11.86
CA VAL A 349 8.00 -0.48 -12.68
C VAL A 349 8.61 0.84 -12.22
N MET A 350 9.92 0.95 -12.38
CA MET A 350 10.72 2.17 -12.30
C MET A 350 11.44 2.39 -13.64
N GLU A 351 11.32 3.58 -14.22
CA GLU A 351 12.18 4.01 -15.34
C GLU A 351 13.14 5.09 -14.87
N LEU A 352 14.39 5.03 -15.33
CA LEU A 352 15.47 5.96 -14.98
C LEU A 352 15.84 6.83 -16.18
N LEU A 353 15.74 8.14 -16.02
CA LEU A 353 16.18 9.13 -17.01
C LEU A 353 17.42 9.88 -16.49
N ASN A 354 18.47 9.93 -17.30
CA ASN A 354 19.74 10.65 -17.06
C ASN A 354 20.55 10.25 -15.81
N PHE A 355 20.36 9.03 -15.30
CA PHE A 355 21.21 8.50 -14.21
C PHE A 355 22.59 8.04 -14.74
N ASP A 356 23.65 8.27 -13.96
CA ASP A 356 24.99 7.68 -14.19
C ASP A 356 24.86 6.15 -14.30
N GLU A 357 25.51 5.55 -15.30
CA GLU A 357 25.44 4.10 -15.55
C GLU A 357 25.85 3.27 -14.33
N ARG A 358 26.84 3.73 -13.56
CA ARG A 358 27.29 3.03 -12.35
C ARG A 358 26.22 3.05 -11.26
N VAL A 359 25.38 4.08 -11.22
CA VAL A 359 24.22 4.11 -10.31
C VAL A 359 23.17 3.09 -10.78
N ALA A 360 22.93 2.98 -12.09
CA ALA A 360 22.04 1.95 -12.64
C ALA A 360 22.55 0.53 -12.38
N ASP A 361 23.87 0.30 -12.45
CA ASP A 361 24.50 -0.98 -12.12
C ASP A 361 24.35 -1.34 -10.64
N GLU A 362 24.51 -0.37 -9.74
CA GLU A 362 24.29 -0.55 -8.31
C GLU A 362 22.82 -0.86 -8.00
N LEU A 363 21.88 -0.21 -8.68
CA LEU A 363 20.45 -0.53 -8.60
C LEU A 363 20.15 -1.95 -9.10
N TYR A 364 20.80 -2.38 -10.19
CA TYR A 364 20.70 -3.76 -10.68
C TYR A 364 21.22 -4.77 -9.66
N LYS A 365 22.39 -4.52 -9.06
CA LYS A 365 22.94 -5.36 -7.99
C LYS A 365 21.99 -5.46 -6.80
N LEU A 366 21.34 -4.37 -6.40
CA LEU A 366 20.34 -4.38 -5.33
C LEU A 366 19.09 -5.19 -5.73
N ALA A 367 18.60 -5.03 -6.96
CA ALA A 367 17.47 -5.80 -7.48
C ALA A 367 17.78 -7.30 -7.53
N SER A 368 19.02 -7.69 -7.86
CA SER A 368 19.42 -9.11 -7.96
C SER A 368 19.44 -9.85 -6.63
N ILE A 369 19.46 -9.15 -5.49
CA ILE A 369 19.32 -9.77 -4.15
C ILE A 369 17.99 -10.53 -4.04
N ASN A 370 16.94 -10.04 -4.71
CA ASN A 370 15.62 -10.66 -4.75
C ASN A 370 15.46 -11.64 -5.93
N LEU A 371 16.52 -11.89 -6.70
CA LEU A 371 16.55 -12.62 -7.96
C LEU A 371 15.74 -11.96 -9.08
N SER A 372 14.42 -11.87 -8.94
CA SER A 372 13.53 -11.16 -9.86
C SER A 372 12.20 -10.80 -9.21
N PRO A 373 11.49 -9.74 -9.67
CA PRO A 373 10.10 -9.54 -9.28
C PRO A 373 9.22 -10.71 -9.75
N ASN A 374 8.05 -10.89 -9.14
CA ASN A 374 7.16 -12.00 -9.49
C ASN A 374 6.70 -11.90 -10.97
N VAL A 375 6.94 -12.96 -11.75
CA VAL A 375 6.63 -12.99 -13.19
C VAL A 375 5.14 -12.76 -13.49
N PRO A 376 4.16 -13.29 -12.71
CA PRO A 376 2.75 -12.95 -12.88
C PRO A 376 2.49 -11.43 -12.92
N GLY A 377 3.03 -10.68 -11.96
CA GLY A 377 2.91 -9.23 -11.89
C GLY A 377 3.56 -8.50 -13.06
N GLN A 378 4.67 -9.03 -13.58
CA GLN A 378 5.30 -8.51 -14.79
C GLN A 378 4.39 -8.68 -16.02
N VAL A 379 3.80 -9.86 -16.22
CA VAL A 379 2.85 -10.11 -17.32
C VAL A 379 1.63 -9.18 -17.23
N ILE A 380 1.06 -9.01 -16.03
CA ILE A 380 -0.06 -8.09 -15.83
C ILE A 380 0.32 -6.65 -16.17
N LEU A 381 1.54 -6.21 -15.82
CA LEU A 381 2.04 -4.90 -16.20
C LEU A 381 2.19 -4.76 -17.73
N GLY A 382 2.74 -5.77 -18.41
CA GLY A 382 2.86 -5.77 -19.88
C GLY A 382 1.49 -5.68 -20.56
N LEU A 383 0.50 -6.43 -20.07
CA LEU A 383 -0.89 -6.38 -20.55
C LEU A 383 -1.56 -5.02 -20.29
N MET A 384 -1.21 -4.36 -19.19
CA MET A 384 -1.70 -3.02 -18.87
C MET A 384 -1.22 -1.99 -19.89
N VAL A 385 0.08 -1.99 -20.22
CA VAL A 385 0.70 -0.96 -21.07
C VAL A 385 0.64 -1.27 -22.57
N ASN A 386 0.31 -2.51 -22.91
CA ASN A 386 0.15 -3.00 -24.28
C ASN A 386 -1.15 -3.81 -24.42
N GLY A 387 -2.30 -3.16 -24.17
CA GLY A 387 -3.62 -3.77 -24.37
C GLY A 387 -4.01 -4.00 -25.85
N PRO A 388 -5.22 -4.54 -26.11
CA PRO A 388 -5.76 -4.75 -27.45
C PRO A 388 -5.87 -3.45 -28.25
N ARG A 389 -5.75 -3.54 -29.57
CA ARG A 389 -5.81 -2.42 -30.52
C ARG A 389 -7.04 -2.52 -31.42
N PRO A 390 -7.49 -1.42 -32.05
CA PRO A 390 -8.52 -1.50 -33.09
C PRO A 390 -8.17 -2.54 -34.15
N GLY A 391 -9.06 -3.51 -34.35
CA GLY A 391 -8.86 -4.67 -35.23
C GLY A 391 -8.69 -5.99 -34.48
N ASP A 392 -8.29 -5.97 -33.20
CA ASP A 392 -8.23 -7.17 -32.37
C ASP A 392 -9.63 -7.63 -31.94
N GLU A 393 -9.85 -8.95 -31.85
CA GLU A 393 -11.15 -9.53 -31.50
C GLU A 393 -11.63 -9.10 -30.10
N SER A 394 -10.71 -8.96 -29.14
CA SER A 394 -11.06 -8.55 -27.77
C SER A 394 -11.20 -7.02 -27.57
N TYR A 395 -10.86 -6.20 -28.58
CA TYR A 395 -10.75 -4.74 -28.42
C TYR A 395 -12.06 -4.07 -28.00
N ALA A 396 -13.17 -4.39 -28.68
CA ALA A 396 -14.45 -3.74 -28.42
C ALA A 396 -14.95 -3.98 -26.99
N GLN A 397 -14.68 -5.17 -26.44
CA GLN A 397 -15.00 -5.47 -25.05
C GLN A 397 -14.05 -4.75 -24.09
N TYR A 398 -12.74 -4.83 -24.33
CA TYR A 398 -11.73 -4.16 -23.51
C TYR A 398 -11.97 -2.64 -23.40
N ALA A 399 -12.23 -1.97 -24.52
CA ALA A 399 -12.47 -0.54 -24.56
C ALA A 399 -13.74 -0.15 -23.77
N ARG A 400 -14.83 -0.91 -23.93
CA ARG A 400 -16.08 -0.70 -23.18
C ARG A 400 -15.88 -0.90 -21.68
N GLU A 401 -15.24 -1.99 -21.26
CA GLU A 401 -14.97 -2.28 -19.84
C GLU A 401 -14.18 -1.14 -19.17
N LYS A 402 -13.13 -0.64 -19.85
CA LYS A 402 -12.34 0.50 -19.34
C LYS A 402 -13.16 1.78 -19.25
N GLN A 403 -13.93 2.09 -20.30
CA GLN A 403 -14.73 3.32 -20.35
C GLN A 403 -15.83 3.32 -19.29
N ASP A 404 -16.58 2.22 -19.17
CA ASP A 404 -17.67 2.08 -18.19
C ASP A 404 -17.14 2.23 -16.75
N LEU A 405 -15.99 1.62 -16.44
CA LEU A 405 -15.33 1.75 -15.15
C LEU A 405 -14.88 3.19 -14.88
N LEU A 406 -14.24 3.84 -15.85
CA LEU A 406 -13.77 5.22 -15.70
C LEU A 406 -14.94 6.19 -15.49
N ASP A 407 -16.02 6.05 -16.26
CA ASP A 407 -17.20 6.90 -16.13
C ASP A 407 -17.93 6.67 -14.80
N SER A 408 -17.97 5.42 -14.32
CA SER A 408 -18.50 5.11 -12.98
C SER A 408 -17.65 5.75 -11.87
N LEU A 409 -16.32 5.71 -11.99
CA LEU A 409 -15.44 6.38 -11.03
C LEU A 409 -15.64 7.90 -11.06
N ARG A 410 -15.75 8.51 -12.24
CA ARG A 410 -16.04 9.94 -12.42
C ARG A 410 -17.35 10.35 -11.73
N ARG A 411 -18.45 9.61 -11.94
CA ARG A 411 -19.74 9.91 -11.28
C ARG A 411 -19.65 9.80 -9.76
N ARG A 412 -18.96 8.79 -9.24
CA ARG A 412 -18.74 8.60 -7.80
C ARG A 412 -17.86 9.70 -7.20
N ALA A 413 -16.78 10.09 -7.88
CA ALA A 413 -15.92 11.20 -7.49
C ALA A 413 -16.70 12.51 -7.36
N ARG A 414 -17.58 12.79 -8.34
CA ARG A 414 -18.45 13.96 -8.30
C ARG A 414 -19.45 13.90 -7.15
N ALA A 415 -20.17 12.77 -7.04
CA ALA A 415 -21.22 12.60 -6.03
C ALA A 415 -20.70 12.75 -4.60
N ILE A 416 -19.52 12.19 -4.27
CA ILE A 416 -18.97 12.32 -2.91
C ILE A 416 -18.46 13.73 -2.63
N THR A 417 -17.87 14.39 -3.63
CA THR A 417 -17.38 15.77 -3.50
C THR A 417 -18.55 16.73 -3.26
N ASP A 418 -19.62 16.61 -4.05
CA ASP A 418 -20.83 17.40 -3.89
C ASP A 418 -21.50 17.15 -2.53
N ALA A 419 -21.55 15.89 -2.09
CA ALA A 419 -22.07 15.53 -0.76
C ALA A 419 -21.25 16.17 0.38
N PHE A 420 -19.92 16.10 0.33
CA PHE A 420 -19.06 16.73 1.32
C PHE A 420 -19.23 18.25 1.34
N ASN A 421 -19.27 18.90 0.19
CA ASN A 421 -19.46 20.35 0.10
C ASN A 421 -20.88 20.82 0.48
N SER A 422 -21.83 19.90 0.66
CA SER A 422 -23.16 20.19 1.24
C SER A 422 -23.17 20.15 2.78
N CYS A 423 -22.13 19.62 3.42
CA CYS A 423 -22.03 19.51 4.87
C CYS A 423 -21.50 20.80 5.50
N GLU A 424 -22.02 21.12 6.68
CA GLU A 424 -21.52 22.25 7.44
C GLU A 424 -20.07 22.02 7.90
N GLY A 425 -19.20 23.00 7.71
CA GLY A 425 -17.82 22.89 8.19
C GLY A 425 -17.00 21.84 7.45
N ILE A 426 -17.45 21.35 6.29
CA ILE A 426 -16.66 20.53 5.39
C ILE A 426 -16.37 21.31 4.11
N VAL A 427 -15.11 21.28 3.67
CA VAL A 427 -14.71 21.75 2.35
C VAL A 427 -13.91 20.63 1.67
N CYS A 428 -14.32 20.24 0.47
CA CYS A 428 -13.65 19.23 -0.32
C CYS A 428 -13.29 19.80 -1.69
N GLN A 429 -11.99 19.82 -1.98
CA GLN A 429 -11.51 20.09 -3.33
C GLN A 429 -11.98 18.99 -4.30
N GLU A 430 -12.11 19.34 -5.57
CA GLU A 430 -12.53 18.39 -6.60
C GLU A 430 -11.56 17.22 -6.71
N THR A 431 -12.12 16.01 -6.77
CA THR A 431 -11.35 14.80 -7.06
C THR A 431 -11.10 14.74 -8.57
N GLU A 432 -10.07 15.42 -9.04
CA GLU A 432 -9.71 15.49 -10.47
C GLU A 432 -9.24 14.14 -11.04
N GLY A 433 -8.69 13.28 -10.19
CA GLY A 433 -8.16 11.97 -10.52
C GLY A 433 -7.91 11.05 -9.32
N ALA A 434 -7.01 10.07 -9.50
CA ALA A 434 -6.67 9.05 -8.50
C ALA A 434 -7.89 8.22 -8.05
N MET A 435 -8.08 7.99 -6.75
CA MET A 435 -9.17 7.16 -6.22
C MET A 435 -9.70 7.68 -4.88
N TYR A 436 -9.38 8.93 -4.53
CA TYR A 436 -9.56 9.44 -3.18
C TYR A 436 -10.03 10.89 -3.18
N SER A 437 -10.79 11.20 -2.14
CA SER A 437 -11.12 12.57 -1.75
C SER A 437 -10.51 12.84 -0.38
N PHE A 438 -10.08 14.08 -0.16
CA PHE A 438 -9.44 14.53 1.07
C PHE A 438 -10.12 15.79 1.63
N PRO A 439 -11.38 15.67 2.10
CA PRO A 439 -12.11 16.79 2.69
C PRO A 439 -11.43 17.32 3.97
N LYS A 440 -11.44 18.64 4.11
CA LYS A 440 -11.17 19.36 5.35
C LYS A 440 -12.42 19.43 6.20
N ILE A 441 -12.23 19.27 7.50
CA ILE A 441 -13.28 19.35 8.51
C ILE A 441 -12.95 20.40 9.56
N THR A 442 -13.88 21.33 9.78
CA THR A 442 -13.84 22.31 10.85
C THR A 442 -14.70 21.79 12.00
N LEU A 443 -14.04 21.33 13.06
CA LEU A 443 -14.71 20.72 14.21
C LEU A 443 -15.06 21.76 15.28
N PRO A 444 -16.24 21.66 15.93
CA PRO A 444 -16.59 22.54 17.04
C PRO A 444 -15.59 22.43 18.21
N PRO A 445 -15.35 23.51 18.99
CA PRO A 445 -14.43 23.48 20.13
C PRO A 445 -14.74 22.37 21.15
N ALA A 446 -16.01 22.06 21.40
CA ALA A 446 -16.40 20.97 22.30
C ALA A 446 -16.01 19.59 21.75
N ALA A 447 -16.05 19.38 20.42
CA ALA A 447 -15.56 18.16 19.80
C ALA A 447 -14.03 18.04 19.94
N MET A 448 -13.30 19.15 19.79
CA MET A 448 -11.85 19.18 20.01
C MET A 448 -11.50 18.88 21.47
N ALA A 449 -12.27 19.43 22.43
CA ALA A 449 -12.11 19.15 23.85
C ALA A 449 -12.40 17.68 24.18
N ALA A 450 -13.46 17.09 23.60
CA ALA A 450 -13.79 15.68 23.75
C ALA A 450 -12.70 14.76 23.15
N ALA A 451 -12.16 15.12 21.99
CA ALA A 451 -11.03 14.40 21.39
C ALA A 451 -9.80 14.42 22.31
N LYS A 452 -9.45 15.60 22.86
CA LYS A 452 -8.36 15.75 23.83
C LYS A 452 -8.59 14.91 25.09
N ALA A 453 -9.81 14.92 25.64
CA ALA A 453 -10.19 14.10 26.79
C ALA A 453 -10.08 12.60 26.52
N ALA A 454 -10.32 12.17 25.28
CA ALA A 454 -10.12 10.80 24.81
C ALA A 454 -8.66 10.46 24.45
N GLY A 455 -7.72 11.41 24.57
CA GLY A 455 -6.32 11.22 24.17
C GLY A 455 -6.13 11.04 22.66
N LYS A 456 -7.03 11.61 21.85
CA LYS A 456 -7.03 11.49 20.38
C LYS A 456 -6.83 12.85 19.71
N SER A 457 -6.24 12.84 18.52
CA SER A 457 -6.33 14.01 17.64
C SER A 457 -7.78 14.18 17.16
N PRO A 458 -8.24 15.41 16.89
CA PRO A 458 -9.64 15.67 16.51
C PRO A 458 -10.14 14.88 15.29
N ASP A 459 -9.30 14.70 14.28
CA ASP A 459 -9.61 13.91 13.08
C ASP A 459 -9.72 12.40 13.35
N VAL A 460 -8.84 11.83 14.19
CA VAL A 460 -8.91 10.43 14.63
C VAL A 460 -10.20 10.20 15.42
N PHE A 461 -10.53 11.11 16.33
CA PHE A 461 -11.77 11.05 17.10
C PHE A 461 -13.01 11.07 16.19
N TYR A 462 -13.06 12.01 15.24
CA TYR A 462 -14.15 12.11 14.27
C TYR A 462 -14.30 10.83 13.44
N CYS A 463 -13.20 10.28 12.93
CA CYS A 463 -13.20 9.06 12.11
C CYS A 463 -13.59 7.80 12.91
N LEU A 464 -13.19 7.70 14.18
CA LEU A 464 -13.65 6.62 15.08
C LEU A 464 -15.15 6.70 15.31
N LYS A 465 -15.68 7.90 15.59
CA LYS A 465 -17.12 8.12 15.75
C LYS A 465 -17.92 7.81 14.49
N LEU A 466 -17.38 8.16 13.32
CA LEU A 466 -17.96 7.80 12.02
C LEU A 466 -18.05 6.27 11.88
N LEU A 467 -16.95 5.55 12.12
CA LEU A 467 -16.90 4.09 12.04
C LEU A 467 -17.85 3.42 13.05
N GLU A 468 -17.86 3.90 14.29
CA GLU A 468 -18.72 3.40 15.36
C GLU A 468 -20.20 3.47 14.99
N THR A 469 -20.61 4.58 14.38
CA THR A 469 -22.00 4.92 14.07
C THR A 469 -22.47 4.29 12.75
N THR A 470 -21.64 4.35 11.70
CA THR A 470 -22.07 4.06 10.32
C THR A 470 -21.47 2.79 9.72
N GLY A 471 -20.38 2.28 10.32
CA GLY A 471 -19.55 1.24 9.71
C GLY A 471 -18.60 1.75 8.61
N ILE A 472 -18.58 3.04 8.28
CA ILE A 472 -17.67 3.60 7.26
C ILE A 472 -16.26 3.75 7.86
N SER A 473 -15.28 3.09 7.25
CA SER A 473 -13.87 3.12 7.68
C SER A 473 -13.03 4.01 6.76
N THR A 474 -12.72 5.23 7.20
CA THR A 474 -11.89 6.22 6.51
C THR A 474 -10.42 6.14 6.94
N VAL A 475 -9.57 7.12 6.59
CA VAL A 475 -8.26 7.31 7.24
C VAL A 475 -8.14 8.76 7.72
N PRO A 476 -7.83 9.03 9.00
CA PRO A 476 -7.64 10.39 9.50
C PRO A 476 -6.51 11.14 8.77
N GLY A 477 -6.65 12.45 8.61
CA GLY A 477 -5.71 13.33 7.92
C GLY A 477 -4.30 13.35 8.53
N SER A 478 -4.22 13.23 9.85
CA SER A 478 -2.99 13.03 10.63
C SER A 478 -2.14 11.87 10.10
N GLY A 479 -2.78 10.82 9.59
CA GLY A 479 -2.10 9.69 8.95
C GLY A 479 -1.35 10.04 7.67
N PHE A 480 -1.69 11.14 7.01
CA PHE A 480 -1.04 11.66 5.80
C PHE A 480 -0.16 12.88 6.08
N LYS A 481 -0.11 13.33 7.35
CA LYS A 481 0.30 14.67 7.75
C LYS A 481 -0.60 15.76 7.13
N GLN A 482 -0.64 16.93 7.75
CA GLN A 482 -1.44 18.08 7.31
C GLN A 482 -0.86 19.37 7.89
N ARG A 483 -1.37 20.54 7.46
CA ARG A 483 -1.00 21.82 8.09
C ARG A 483 -1.49 21.84 9.54
N ASP A 484 -0.69 22.39 10.45
CA ASP A 484 -1.09 22.52 11.85
C ASP A 484 -2.38 23.35 11.97
N GLY A 485 -3.26 22.93 12.89
CA GLY A 485 -4.59 23.55 13.06
C GLY A 485 -5.63 23.15 12.01
N THR A 486 -5.27 22.35 11.00
CA THR A 486 -6.22 21.78 10.03
C THR A 486 -6.49 20.31 10.31
N PHE A 487 -7.69 19.85 9.96
CA PHE A 487 -8.12 18.46 10.14
C PHE A 487 -8.78 17.96 8.86
N HIS A 488 -8.45 16.74 8.47
CA HIS A 488 -8.96 16.11 7.26
C HIS A 488 -9.27 14.64 7.52
N PHE A 489 -9.87 13.99 6.53
CA PHE A 489 -9.86 12.54 6.41
C PHE A 489 -9.81 12.13 4.95
N ARG A 490 -9.25 10.97 4.65
CA ARG A 490 -9.30 10.36 3.32
C ARG A 490 -10.42 9.34 3.26
N THR A 491 -11.19 9.39 2.18
CA THR A 491 -12.09 8.31 1.76
C THR A 491 -11.79 7.91 0.31
N THR A 492 -12.11 6.68 -0.07
CA THR A 492 -12.01 6.22 -1.45
C THR A 492 -13.35 6.26 -2.17
N ILE A 493 -13.31 6.47 -3.48
CA ILE A 493 -14.47 6.47 -4.38
C ILE A 493 -14.80 5.08 -4.95
N LEU A 494 -14.07 4.06 -4.51
CA LEU A 494 -14.14 2.70 -5.04
C LEU A 494 -15.36 1.86 -4.67
N PRO A 495 -16.14 2.11 -3.59
CA PRO A 495 -17.35 1.34 -3.34
C PRO A 495 -18.27 1.31 -4.56
N PRO A 496 -19.02 0.21 -4.79
CA PRO A 496 -19.86 0.08 -5.97
C PRO A 496 -20.83 1.25 -6.09
N GLU A 497 -21.07 1.71 -7.32
CA GLU A 497 -21.94 2.86 -7.58
C GLU A 497 -23.35 2.65 -6.99
N SER A 498 -23.86 1.41 -7.01
CA SER A 498 -25.13 1.04 -6.39
C SER A 498 -25.19 1.21 -4.87
N LYS A 499 -24.04 1.19 -4.17
CA LYS A 499 -23.95 1.40 -2.72
C LYS A 499 -23.61 2.85 -2.35
N PHE A 500 -23.23 3.66 -3.34
CA PHE A 500 -22.63 4.96 -3.09
C PHE A 500 -23.62 5.97 -2.47
N GLN A 501 -24.88 5.91 -2.89
CA GLN A 501 -25.93 6.75 -2.32
C GLN A 501 -26.21 6.44 -0.84
N ASP A 502 -26.22 5.16 -0.45
CA ASP A 502 -26.37 4.74 0.94
C ASP A 502 -25.18 5.21 1.79
N ILE A 503 -23.95 5.07 1.28
CA ILE A 503 -22.74 5.58 1.95
C ILE A 503 -22.83 7.09 2.19
N ILE A 504 -23.24 7.85 1.18
CA ILE A 504 -23.45 9.29 1.28
C ILE A 504 -24.50 9.60 2.36
N GLN A 505 -25.66 8.96 2.31
CA GLN A 505 -26.74 9.20 3.28
C GLN A 505 -26.33 8.87 4.72
N ARG A 506 -25.63 7.75 4.95
CA ARG A 506 -25.08 7.39 6.26
C ARG A 506 -24.09 8.44 6.76
N PHE A 507 -23.20 8.93 5.88
CA PHE A 507 -22.26 9.99 6.22
C PHE A 507 -22.96 11.30 6.57
N LEU A 508 -23.90 11.77 5.74
CA LEU A 508 -24.65 13.02 5.96
C LEU A 508 -25.40 12.99 7.30
N ALA A 509 -26.09 11.87 7.59
CA ALA A 509 -26.81 11.69 8.84
C ALA A 509 -25.86 11.72 10.06
N PHE A 510 -24.74 11.01 9.98
CA PHE A 510 -23.72 11.04 11.03
C PHE A 510 -23.16 12.44 11.24
N HIS A 511 -22.75 13.12 10.17
CA HIS A 511 -22.10 14.42 10.27
C HIS A 511 -23.06 15.46 10.88
N SER A 512 -24.32 15.49 10.43
CA SER A 512 -25.35 16.38 11.01
C SER A 512 -25.57 16.13 12.50
N ALA A 513 -25.69 14.86 12.92
CA ALA A 513 -25.86 14.49 14.32
C ALA A 513 -24.63 14.85 15.17
N PHE A 514 -23.42 14.58 14.66
CA PHE A 514 -22.16 14.94 15.31
C PHE A 514 -22.05 16.45 15.52
N MET A 515 -22.34 17.25 14.49
CA MET A 515 -22.30 18.71 14.61
C MET A 515 -23.34 19.21 15.63
N ALA A 516 -24.55 18.66 15.65
CA ALA A 516 -25.57 19.02 16.64
C ALA A 516 -25.14 18.70 18.09
N GLU A 517 -24.55 17.53 18.33
CA GLU A 517 -24.05 17.09 19.64
C GLU A 517 -22.98 18.06 20.20
N TYR A 518 -22.01 18.45 19.37
CA TYR A 518 -20.87 19.25 19.82
C TYR A 518 -21.05 20.77 19.64
N LYS A 519 -22.14 21.22 19.02
CA LYS A 519 -22.54 22.64 19.02
C LYS A 519 -23.40 23.02 20.22
N GLY A 520 -24.25 22.12 20.71
CA GLY A 520 -25.19 22.37 21.80
C GLY A 520 -24.58 22.43 23.21
N SER A 521 -23.27 22.19 23.35
CA SER A 521 -22.59 22.06 24.65
C SER A 521 -22.00 23.36 25.21
N THR A 522 -22.19 24.53 24.57
CA THR A 522 -21.77 25.84 25.11
C THR A 522 -22.78 26.47 26.10
N GLY A 523 -23.70 25.68 26.68
CA GLY A 523 -24.88 26.20 27.38
C GLY A 523 -25.18 25.67 28.78
N ARG A 524 -24.22 25.11 29.52
CA ARG A 524 -24.37 24.87 30.97
C ARG A 524 -23.24 25.51 31.77
N GLY A 525 -23.48 26.78 32.08
CA GLY A 525 -22.86 27.62 33.12
C GLY A 525 -21.50 27.23 33.65
N THR A 526 -20.45 27.85 33.12
CA THR A 526 -19.26 28.21 33.91
C THR A 526 -19.30 29.71 34.15
N ASP A 527 -19.32 30.08 35.43
CA ASP A 527 -19.41 31.44 35.94
C ASP A 527 -18.32 32.34 35.31
N SER A 528 -18.71 33.55 34.91
CA SER A 528 -17.93 34.60 34.25
C SER A 528 -16.68 35.09 35.01
N ARG A 529 -16.32 34.43 36.11
CA ARG A 529 -15.15 34.72 36.95
C ARG A 529 -13.93 33.85 36.62
N ASP A 530 -14.10 32.71 35.95
CA ASP A 530 -12.99 31.81 35.64
C ASP A 530 -12.27 32.14 34.32
N VAL A 531 -12.95 32.76 33.35
CA VAL A 531 -12.37 33.12 32.04
C VAL A 531 -11.29 34.20 32.17
N LYS A 532 -11.46 35.17 33.08
CA LYS A 532 -10.48 36.23 33.32
C LYS A 532 -9.22 35.76 34.05
N ARG A 533 -9.24 34.56 34.64
CA ARG A 533 -8.08 34.00 35.36
C ARG A 533 -7.18 33.16 34.44
N ALA A 534 -7.74 32.59 33.37
CA ALA A 534 -6.98 31.85 32.36
C ALA A 534 -6.20 32.79 31.41
N GLU A 535 -6.78 33.93 31.03
CA GLU A 535 -6.14 34.90 30.10
C GLU A 535 -4.96 35.67 30.74
N GLN A 536 -4.88 35.74 32.07
CA GLN A 536 -3.75 36.36 32.78
C GLN A 536 -2.57 35.42 33.04
N GLN A 537 -2.70 34.12 32.73
CA GLN A 537 -1.65 33.13 32.99
C GLN A 537 -0.89 32.72 31.71
N GLU A 538 -1.37 33.12 30.53
CA GLU A 538 -0.70 32.88 29.23
C GLU A 538 0.38 33.92 28.88
N SER A 539 0.51 35.03 29.63
CA SER A 539 1.52 36.07 29.34
C SER A 539 2.89 35.88 30.01
N GLU A 540 3.12 34.81 30.76
CA GLU A 540 4.43 34.49 31.35
C GLU A 540 4.79 33.00 31.23
N VAL A 541 5.11 32.52 30.02
CA VAL A 541 5.96 31.34 29.87
C VAL A 541 7.03 31.62 28.82
N ASN A 542 8.20 31.95 29.35
CA ASN A 542 9.44 32.20 28.63
C ASN A 542 9.98 30.87 28.05
N TRP A 543 10.39 30.89 26.78
CA TRP A 543 10.93 29.72 26.08
C TRP A 543 12.36 29.43 26.54
N MET A 544 12.54 28.40 27.37
CA MET A 544 13.83 27.74 27.59
C MET A 544 13.68 26.23 27.39
N ILE A 545 14.48 25.70 26.48
CA ILE A 545 14.74 24.26 26.31
C ILE A 545 15.51 23.77 27.54
N PRO A 546 15.16 22.60 28.12
CA PRO A 546 16.20 21.75 28.68
C PRO A 546 16.10 20.28 28.25
N ALA A 547 17.30 19.74 28.03
CA ALA A 547 17.60 18.34 27.79
C ALA A 547 17.21 17.43 28.97
N HIS A 548 16.92 16.16 28.63
CA HIS A 548 16.93 14.94 29.46
C HIS A 548 16.52 15.04 30.94
N ARG A 549 15.43 14.33 31.30
CA ARG A 549 15.46 13.22 32.29
C ARG A 549 14.16 12.36 32.26
N PRO A 550 14.22 11.11 32.76
CA PRO A 550 13.22 10.06 32.55
C PRO A 550 12.20 9.94 33.71
N ASP A 551 11.26 9.01 33.49
CA ASP A 551 10.28 8.42 34.41
C ASP A 551 8.85 8.98 34.40
N MET A 552 7.98 8.27 33.68
CA MET A 552 6.53 8.19 33.93
C MET A 552 6.04 6.74 33.66
N PRO A 553 4.98 6.27 34.35
CA PRO A 553 4.79 4.86 34.65
C PRO A 553 4.13 4.06 33.51
N LYS A 554 4.63 2.83 33.33
CA LYS A 554 4.06 1.79 32.46
C LYS A 554 2.76 1.25 33.05
N SER A 555 1.65 1.40 32.35
CA SER A 555 0.48 0.52 32.51
C SER A 555 -0.25 0.37 31.18
N TYR A 556 -0.22 -0.85 30.63
CA TYR A 556 -1.32 -1.57 29.96
C TYR A 556 -0.75 -2.67 29.06
N TYR A 557 -0.39 -3.81 29.67
CA TYR A 557 -0.45 -5.14 29.04
C TYR A 557 -0.58 -6.17 30.17
N ARG A 558 -1.82 -6.53 30.48
CA ARG A 558 -2.17 -7.79 31.17
C ARG A 558 -3.34 -8.38 30.41
N SER A 559 -3.06 -9.34 29.53
CA SER A 559 -4.04 -10.33 29.13
C SER A 559 -3.80 -11.58 29.98
N ASP A 560 -4.83 -11.98 30.72
CA ASP A 560 -4.86 -13.23 31.46
C ASP A 560 -4.74 -14.39 30.47
N SER A 561 -3.70 -15.20 30.64
CA SER A 561 -3.55 -16.49 29.98
C SER A 561 -3.82 -17.57 31.02
N GLY A 562 -4.98 -18.22 30.88
CA GLY A 562 -5.41 -19.29 31.75
C GLY A 562 -6.45 -20.17 31.08
N ARG A 563 -5.99 -21.09 30.23
CA ARG A 563 -6.48 -22.47 30.12
C ARG A 563 -5.76 -23.23 29.01
N THR A 564 -4.91 -24.14 29.44
CA THR A 564 -4.38 -25.27 28.67
C THR A 564 -5.47 -26.34 28.49
N GLY A 565 -5.67 -26.80 27.26
CA GLY A 565 -6.52 -27.96 26.96
C GLY A 565 -6.32 -28.37 25.49
N ARG A 566 -5.73 -29.55 25.31
CA ARG A 566 -5.41 -30.31 24.09
C ARG A 566 -6.41 -30.15 22.93
N ASP A 567 -5.89 -30.12 21.69
CA ASP A 567 -6.39 -30.98 20.61
C ASP A 567 -5.41 -31.03 19.42
N VAL A 568 -4.78 -32.20 19.27
CA VAL A 568 -3.96 -32.60 18.12
C VAL A 568 -4.85 -33.53 17.28
N THR A 569 -5.81 -32.97 16.55
CA THR A 569 -6.69 -33.75 15.64
C THR A 569 -7.23 -32.93 14.46
N CYS A 570 -6.77 -31.70 14.21
CA CYS A 570 -7.38 -30.82 13.20
C CYS A 570 -6.74 -30.87 11.80
N PHE A 571 -5.83 -31.81 11.52
CA PHE A 571 -5.17 -31.91 10.20
C PHE A 571 -5.75 -32.97 9.26
N ALA A 572 -6.63 -33.86 9.73
CA ALA A 572 -7.25 -34.90 8.90
C ALA A 572 -8.63 -34.48 8.31
N SER A 573 -9.27 -33.45 8.88
CA SER A 573 -10.67 -33.10 8.58
C SER A 573 -10.84 -32.16 7.38
N LEU A 574 -9.78 -31.46 6.95
CA LEU A 574 -9.83 -30.49 5.86
C LEU A 574 -9.73 -31.11 4.46
N GLN A 575 -9.13 -32.31 4.33
CA GLN A 575 -9.08 -33.02 3.05
C GLN A 575 -10.43 -33.68 2.69
N TYR A 576 -11.19 -34.13 3.68
CA TYR A 576 -12.50 -34.75 3.45
C TYR A 576 -13.58 -33.74 3.03
N VAL A 577 -13.55 -32.53 3.60
CA VAL A 577 -14.53 -31.47 3.26
C VAL A 577 -14.31 -30.93 1.84
N LEU A 578 -13.05 -30.85 1.36
CA LEU A 578 -12.78 -30.45 -0.03
C LEU A 578 -13.21 -31.53 -1.04
N PHE A 579 -13.10 -32.81 -0.71
CA PHE A 579 -13.52 -33.89 -1.62
C PHE A 579 -15.05 -34.00 -1.76
N SER A 580 -15.81 -33.81 -0.66
CA SER A 580 -17.28 -33.82 -0.73
C SER A 580 -17.85 -32.63 -1.52
N ILE A 581 -17.22 -31.45 -1.46
CA ILE A 581 -17.70 -30.28 -2.22
C ILE A 581 -17.46 -30.44 -3.73
N ILE A 582 -16.41 -31.15 -4.14
CA ILE A 582 -16.11 -31.37 -5.57
C ILE A 582 -17.09 -32.38 -6.20
N ILE A 583 -17.51 -33.40 -5.44
CA ILE A 583 -18.40 -34.48 -5.94
C ILE A 583 -19.86 -34.00 -6.10
N ASP A 584 -20.33 -33.08 -5.24
CA ASP A 584 -21.70 -32.56 -5.33
C ASP A 584 -21.86 -31.38 -6.31
N THR A 585 -20.76 -30.73 -6.69
CA THR A 585 -20.79 -29.56 -7.60
C THR A 585 -20.61 -29.94 -9.08
N PHE A 586 -20.06 -31.12 -9.38
CA PHE A 586 -19.87 -31.61 -10.75
C PHE A 586 -20.51 -32.98 -10.92
N ASP A 587 -21.45 -33.09 -11.86
CA ASP A 587 -22.20 -34.31 -12.17
C ASP A 587 -21.30 -35.33 -12.92
N LEU A 588 -20.39 -35.95 -12.17
CA LEU A 588 -19.40 -36.91 -12.68
C LEU A 588 -19.96 -38.34 -12.72
N PRO A 589 -19.51 -39.19 -13.68
CA PRO A 589 -19.96 -40.58 -13.80
C PRO A 589 -19.68 -41.41 -12.54
N LEU A 590 -20.58 -42.36 -12.25
CA LEU A 590 -20.57 -43.21 -11.05
C LEU A 590 -19.30 -44.05 -10.84
N SER A 591 -18.46 -44.19 -11.86
CA SER A 591 -17.19 -44.93 -11.79
C SER A 591 -16.03 -44.13 -11.18
N LEU A 592 -16.22 -42.82 -10.96
CA LEU A 592 -15.21 -41.89 -10.42
C LEU A 592 -15.59 -41.33 -9.03
N ARG A 593 -16.81 -41.60 -8.55
CA ARG A 593 -17.20 -41.47 -7.14
C ARG A 593 -16.72 -42.69 -6.38
#